data_AF-A0A6G3LJ57-F1
#
_entry.id   AF-A0A6G3LJ57-F1
#
_cell.length_a   1.000
_cell.length_b   1.000
_cell.length_c   1.000
_cell.angle_alpha   90.00
_cell.angle_beta   90.00
_cell.angle_gamma   90.00
#
_symmetry.space_group_name_H-M   'P 1'
#
loop_
_entity.id
_entity.type
_entity.pdbx_description
1 polymer ?
#
loop_
_entity_poly.entity_id
_entity_poly.type
_entity_poly.pdbx_seq_one_letter_code
_entity_poly.pdbx_strand_id
1 'polypeptide(L)'
;MPAILTAKILSYPQYGGYYHIDKSYLVKLFPHLGNAEAFKTFIVEIRNDQRKLLKRFKPFEEIILKNSSFSSLRTLLRIDNEIADKLNLGNGYEITLIFVAYFSKVTHEWKDLLPMEIKFLDTDSQRVFEYISNVEVDFFLLSLYQPLLRDVLSVLWDANVRLFEGDVEGARTSLRNALDLLLKNIVSRIESKEESKEFREYLTDLIKRLRKFVEYGGPHPGTAPRTNTEMVFSMTLEMLKHLTKMLEDGTIMLREHEEIEASR
;
A
#
# COMPACT_ATOMS: atom_id res chain seq x y z
N MET A 1 1.73 13.30 4.01
CA MET A 1 0.57 12.60 3.46
C MET A 1 1.04 12.02 2.15
N PRO A 2 0.82 10.72 1.84
CA PRO A 2 1.27 10.19 0.57
C PRO A 2 0.71 11.03 -0.56
N ALA A 3 1.52 11.28 -1.58
CA ALA A 3 1.17 12.17 -2.67
C ALA A 3 1.27 11.41 -3.98
N ILE A 4 0.31 11.55 -4.87
CA ILE A 4 0.36 10.92 -6.19
C ILE A 4 0.52 11.95 -7.29
N LEU A 5 1.45 11.66 -8.19
CA LEU A 5 1.76 12.50 -9.34
C LEU A 5 1.80 11.64 -10.60
N THR A 6 1.12 12.09 -11.65
CA THR A 6 1.42 11.63 -13.01
C THR A 6 2.36 12.64 -13.64
N ALA A 7 3.56 12.19 -13.99
CA ALA A 7 4.59 13.06 -14.55
C ALA A 7 5.14 12.54 -15.86
N LYS A 8 5.57 13.47 -16.71
CA LYS A 8 6.33 13.15 -17.92
C LYS A 8 7.78 12.86 -17.59
N ILE A 9 8.29 11.79 -18.18
CA ILE A 9 9.69 11.42 -18.15
C ILE A 9 10.43 12.27 -19.19
N LEU A 10 11.46 12.98 -18.73
CA LEU A 10 12.29 13.85 -19.55
C LEU A 10 13.70 13.28 -19.63
N SER A 11 14.20 13.03 -20.83
CA SER A 11 15.61 12.76 -21.06
C SER A 11 16.34 14.05 -21.39
N TYR A 12 17.51 14.25 -20.77
CA TYR A 12 18.41 15.34 -21.11
C TYR A 12 19.75 14.75 -21.59
N PRO A 13 19.91 14.49 -22.90
CA PRO A 13 21.08 13.82 -23.46
C PRO A 13 22.40 14.49 -23.08
N GLN A 14 22.41 15.83 -23.03
CA GLN A 14 23.59 16.62 -22.69
C GLN A 14 24.06 16.53 -21.22
N TYR A 15 23.37 15.77 -20.34
CA TYR A 15 23.72 15.62 -18.92
C TYR A 15 23.83 14.15 -18.48
N GLY A 16 24.42 13.31 -19.33
CA GLY A 16 24.69 11.91 -19.01
C GLY A 16 23.53 10.96 -19.31
N GLY A 17 22.56 11.39 -20.12
CA GLY A 17 21.50 10.53 -20.65
C GLY A 17 20.43 10.09 -19.64
N TYR A 18 20.44 10.62 -18.42
CA TYR A 18 19.48 10.22 -17.39
C TYR A 18 18.05 10.70 -17.69
N TYR A 19 17.11 9.90 -17.22
CA TYR A 19 15.70 10.25 -17.18
C TYR A 19 15.34 11.00 -15.91
N HIS A 20 14.46 11.98 -16.06
CA HIS A 20 14.08 12.89 -14.98
C HIS A 20 12.56 13.08 -14.91
N ILE A 21 12.09 13.38 -13.72
CA ILE A 21 10.70 13.73 -13.42
C ILE A 21 10.69 15.09 -12.75
N ASP A 22 9.80 15.98 -13.18
CA ASP A 22 9.61 17.27 -12.54
C ASP A 22 8.84 17.12 -11.22
N LYS A 23 9.44 17.53 -10.09
CA LYS A 23 8.80 17.51 -8.77
C LYS A 23 8.28 18.88 -8.31
N SER A 24 8.20 19.87 -9.20
CA SER A 24 7.80 21.24 -8.84
C SER A 24 6.40 21.29 -8.20
N TYR A 25 5.44 20.47 -8.67
CA TYR A 25 4.12 20.36 -8.07
C TYR A 25 4.17 19.81 -6.64
N LEU A 26 5.01 18.79 -6.41
CA LEU A 26 5.23 18.21 -5.08
C LEU A 26 5.80 19.26 -4.12
N VAL A 27 6.83 20.00 -4.55
CA VAL A 27 7.46 21.05 -3.73
C VAL A 27 6.53 22.24 -3.50
N LYS A 28 5.70 22.60 -4.47
CA LYS A 28 4.70 23.67 -4.31
C LYS A 28 3.70 23.36 -3.19
N LEU A 29 3.27 22.10 -3.09
CA LEU A 29 2.33 21.66 -2.06
C LEU A 29 3.00 21.31 -0.73
N PHE A 30 4.25 20.85 -0.78
CA PHE A 30 5.05 20.49 0.38
C PHE A 30 6.44 21.14 0.29
N PRO A 31 6.56 22.45 0.62
CA PRO A 31 7.80 23.21 0.43
C PRO A 31 9.03 22.61 1.14
N HIS A 32 8.82 21.97 2.30
CA HIS A 32 9.87 21.29 3.05
C HIS A 32 10.53 20.14 2.27
N LEU A 33 9.87 19.57 1.26
CA LEU A 33 10.41 18.50 0.40
C LEU A 33 11.38 19.03 -0.68
N GLY A 34 11.51 20.35 -0.84
CA GLY A 34 12.48 20.96 -1.76
C GLY A 34 13.91 20.49 -1.48
N ASN A 35 14.26 20.35 -0.20
CA ASN A 35 15.60 19.98 0.28
C ASN A 35 15.81 18.48 0.52
N ALA A 36 14.82 17.64 0.21
CA ALA A 36 14.97 16.19 0.35
C ALA A 36 16.02 15.65 -0.65
N GLU A 37 16.84 14.71 -0.21
CA GLU A 37 17.89 14.13 -1.08
C GLU A 37 17.35 12.99 -1.95
N ALA A 38 16.38 12.25 -1.42
CA ALA A 38 15.75 11.15 -2.12
C ALA A 38 14.30 10.98 -1.68
N PHE A 39 13.53 10.25 -2.48
CA PHE A 39 12.14 9.92 -2.22
C PHE A 39 11.95 8.41 -2.39
N LYS A 40 11.24 7.81 -1.44
CA LYS A 40 10.71 6.46 -1.59
C LYS A 40 9.36 6.59 -2.28
N THR A 41 9.22 5.89 -3.40
CA THR A 41 8.03 6.00 -4.25
C THR A 41 7.59 4.64 -4.75
N PHE A 42 6.32 4.54 -5.10
CA PHE A 42 5.74 3.36 -5.73
C PHE A 42 5.22 3.70 -7.11
N ILE A 43 5.58 2.89 -8.10
CA ILE A 43 5.08 3.02 -9.47
C ILE A 43 3.73 2.33 -9.57
N VAL A 44 2.73 3.09 -10.00
CA VAL A 44 1.36 2.60 -10.23
C VAL A 44 1.21 2.11 -11.66
N GLU A 45 1.53 2.98 -12.62
CA GLU A 45 1.48 2.65 -14.04
C GLU A 45 2.46 3.49 -14.87
N ILE A 46 2.75 2.97 -16.07
CA ILE A 46 3.56 3.64 -17.11
C ILE A 46 2.74 3.67 -18.40
N ARG A 47 2.73 4.82 -19.05
CA ARG A 47 2.14 5.06 -20.37
C ARG A 47 3.21 5.58 -21.32
N ASN A 48 3.06 5.28 -22.61
CA ASN A 48 3.94 5.86 -23.62
C ASN A 48 3.61 7.33 -23.88
N ASP A 49 4.36 7.95 -24.79
CA ASP A 49 4.20 9.32 -25.30
C ASP A 49 2.82 9.58 -25.94
N GLN A 50 2.13 8.53 -26.40
CA GLN A 50 0.76 8.56 -26.92
C GLN A 50 -0.32 8.31 -25.84
N ARG A 51 0.06 8.29 -24.55
CA ARG A 51 -0.83 8.00 -23.40
C ARG A 51 -1.43 6.58 -23.39
N LYS A 52 -0.92 5.67 -24.21
CA LYS A 52 -1.31 4.25 -24.18
C LYS A 52 -0.69 3.59 -22.96
N LEU A 53 -1.52 2.88 -22.17
CA LEU A 53 -1.06 2.09 -21.04
C LEU A 53 -0.09 1.00 -21.51
N LEU A 54 1.15 1.05 -21.02
CA LEU A 54 2.16 0.02 -21.28
C LEU A 54 2.14 -1.03 -20.19
N LYS A 55 2.11 -0.59 -18.93
CA LYS A 55 2.16 -1.48 -17.77
C LYS A 55 1.46 -0.84 -16.58
N ARG A 56 0.69 -1.64 -15.86
CA ARG A 56 0.19 -1.34 -14.51
C ARG A 56 0.77 -2.36 -13.54
N PHE A 57 1.27 -1.89 -12.41
CA PHE A 57 1.91 -2.75 -11.41
C PHE A 57 0.88 -3.22 -10.40
N LYS A 58 0.89 -4.52 -10.10
CA LYS A 58 0.06 -5.15 -9.06
C LYS A 58 0.88 -6.26 -8.38
N PRO A 59 1.37 -6.07 -7.14
CA PRO A 59 1.35 -4.83 -6.35
C PRO A 59 2.17 -3.72 -7.02
N PHE A 60 2.06 -2.49 -6.50
CA PHE A 60 2.87 -1.37 -6.99
C PHE A 60 4.37 -1.64 -6.77
N GLU A 61 5.22 -1.20 -7.70
CA GLU A 61 6.67 -1.44 -7.66
C GLU A 61 7.37 -0.33 -6.87
N GLU A 62 8.14 -0.67 -5.83
CA GLU A 62 8.92 0.30 -5.06
C GLU A 62 10.17 0.75 -5.84
N ILE A 63 10.42 2.06 -5.89
CA ILE A 63 11.66 2.64 -6.40
C ILE A 63 12.11 3.82 -5.52
N ILE A 64 13.41 4.09 -5.53
CA ILE A 64 14.00 5.28 -4.91
C ILE A 64 14.36 6.29 -6.00
N LEU A 65 13.85 7.51 -5.87
CA LEU A 65 14.14 8.62 -6.77
C LEU A 65 15.05 9.63 -6.08
N LYS A 66 16.22 9.90 -6.66
CA LYS A 66 17.20 10.84 -6.11
C LYS A 66 16.92 12.24 -6.60
N ASN A 67 17.08 13.23 -5.73
CA ASN A 67 16.97 14.63 -6.12
C ASN A 67 18.14 14.99 -7.03
N SER A 68 17.84 15.71 -8.10
CA SER A 68 18.83 16.21 -9.05
C SER A 68 18.59 17.71 -9.25
N SER A 69 19.59 18.51 -8.90
CA SER A 69 19.56 19.95 -9.10
C SER A 69 20.15 20.27 -10.48
N PHE A 70 19.29 20.66 -11.42
CA PHE A 70 19.66 20.92 -12.81
C PHE A 70 19.77 22.43 -13.14
N SER A 71 19.24 23.27 -12.26
CA SER A 71 19.42 24.73 -12.19
C SER A 71 18.71 25.22 -10.93
N SER A 72 18.90 26.48 -10.53
CA SER A 72 18.16 27.09 -9.43
C SER A 72 16.63 27.13 -9.64
N LEU A 73 16.15 26.88 -10.87
CA LEU A 73 14.75 27.07 -11.27
C LEU A 73 13.96 25.78 -11.43
N ARG A 74 14.61 24.60 -11.54
CA ARG A 74 13.90 23.33 -11.72
C ARG A 74 14.36 22.29 -10.71
N THR A 75 13.40 21.83 -9.92
CA THR A 75 13.58 20.72 -8.99
C THR A 75 13.20 19.42 -9.69
N LEU A 76 14.20 18.58 -9.99
CA LEU A 76 14.01 17.33 -10.72
C LEU A 76 14.32 16.13 -9.83
N LEU A 77 13.68 15.01 -10.14
CA LEU A 77 14.00 13.70 -9.61
C LEU A 77 14.64 12.88 -10.72
N ARG A 78 15.82 12.33 -10.44
CA ARG A 78 16.53 11.44 -11.35
C ARG A 78 16.03 10.01 -11.15
N ILE A 79 15.78 9.34 -12.28
CA ILE A 79 15.58 7.90 -12.36
C ILE A 79 16.93 7.28 -12.73
N ASP A 80 17.39 6.30 -11.96
CA ASP A 80 18.65 5.61 -12.28
C ASP A 80 18.50 4.75 -13.55
N ASN A 81 19.57 4.69 -14.37
CA ASN A 81 19.53 4.04 -15.69
C ASN A 81 19.14 2.56 -15.58
N GLU A 82 19.61 1.85 -14.56
CA GLU A 82 19.22 0.46 -14.30
C GLU A 82 17.70 0.29 -14.14
N ILE A 83 17.04 1.23 -13.44
CA ILE A 83 15.59 1.25 -13.27
C ILE A 83 14.93 1.58 -14.60
N ALA A 84 15.44 2.59 -15.31
CA ALA A 84 14.90 2.99 -16.60
C ALA A 84 14.97 1.88 -17.65
N ASP A 85 16.09 1.16 -17.71
CA ASP A 85 16.32 0.03 -18.61
C ASP A 85 15.43 -1.16 -18.22
N LYS A 86 15.36 -1.52 -16.93
CA LYS A 86 14.46 -2.56 -16.40
C LYS A 86 13.01 -2.31 -16.78
N LEU A 87 12.58 -1.04 -16.75
CA LEU A 87 11.22 -0.62 -17.01
C LEU A 87 10.97 -0.21 -18.48
N ASN A 88 12.01 -0.25 -19.32
CA ASN A 88 12.00 0.20 -20.71
C ASN A 88 11.38 1.61 -20.87
N LEU A 89 11.86 2.55 -20.06
CA LEU A 89 11.36 3.93 -20.06
C LEU A 89 11.92 4.71 -21.26
N GLY A 90 11.05 5.49 -21.90
CA GLY A 90 11.40 6.38 -23.00
C GLY A 90 11.18 7.85 -22.65
N ASN A 91 11.81 8.74 -23.41
CA ASN A 91 11.55 10.18 -23.32
C ASN A 91 10.10 10.47 -23.73
N GLY A 92 9.41 11.33 -22.96
CA GLY A 92 8.02 11.70 -23.20
C GLY A 92 6.98 10.71 -22.66
N TYR A 93 7.41 9.57 -22.10
CA TYR A 93 6.51 8.64 -21.41
C TYR A 93 5.90 9.31 -20.17
N GLU A 94 4.73 8.84 -19.75
CA GLU A 94 4.09 9.27 -18.51
C GLU A 94 4.23 8.16 -17.47
N ILE A 95 4.57 8.52 -16.24
CA ILE A 95 4.67 7.62 -15.10
C ILE A 95 3.82 8.17 -13.96
N THR A 96 3.03 7.29 -13.36
CA THR A 96 2.23 7.63 -12.17
C THR A 96 2.92 7.05 -10.93
N LEU A 97 3.24 7.92 -9.98
CA LEU A 97 4.02 7.62 -8.79
C LEU A 97 3.27 8.00 -7.52
N ILE A 98 3.34 7.15 -6.50
CA ILE A 98 2.94 7.49 -5.13
C ILE A 98 4.19 7.74 -4.31
N PHE A 99 4.34 8.96 -3.80
CA PHE A 99 5.37 9.37 -2.86
C PHE A 99 4.94 9.01 -1.45
N VAL A 100 5.76 8.24 -0.73
CA VAL A 100 5.41 7.74 0.61
C VAL A 100 6.34 8.23 1.70
N ALA A 101 7.62 8.47 1.38
CA ALA A 101 8.62 8.94 2.33
C ALA A 101 9.72 9.71 1.60
N TYR A 102 10.48 10.50 2.35
CA TYR A 102 11.62 11.25 1.82
C TYR A 102 12.83 11.14 2.74
N PHE A 103 14.02 11.17 2.16
CA PHE A 103 15.26 11.21 2.90
C PHE A 103 15.63 12.66 3.21
N SER A 104 15.60 13.00 4.50
CA SER A 104 15.83 14.35 5.01
C SER A 104 17.32 14.64 5.10
N LYS A 105 17.80 15.63 4.35
CA LYS A 105 19.20 16.09 4.41
C LYS A 105 19.62 16.60 5.78
N VAL A 106 18.68 17.14 6.55
CA VAL A 106 18.97 17.74 7.86
C VAL A 106 19.16 16.65 8.91
N THR A 107 18.28 15.66 8.93
CA THR A 107 18.29 14.60 9.94
C THR A 107 19.01 13.33 9.51
N HIS A 108 19.35 13.21 8.21
CA HIS A 108 19.96 12.01 7.62
C HIS A 108 19.12 10.74 7.83
N GLU A 109 17.80 10.89 7.79
CA GLU A 109 16.83 9.82 8.07
C GLU A 109 15.66 9.86 7.09
N TRP A 110 15.04 8.70 6.89
CA TRP A 110 13.76 8.58 6.18
C TRP A 110 12.63 9.14 7.04
N LYS A 111 11.79 9.99 6.44
CA LYS A 111 10.59 10.54 7.06
C LYS A 111 9.38 10.20 6.23
N ASP A 112 8.40 9.60 6.88
CA ASP A 112 7.14 9.23 6.24
C ASP A 112 6.28 10.44 5.96
N LEU A 113 5.57 10.37 4.84
CA LEU A 113 4.58 11.36 4.48
C LEU A 113 3.25 10.95 5.14
N LEU A 114 2.98 11.37 6.38
CA LEU A 114 1.72 11.13 7.11
C LEU A 114 0.63 12.21 6.85
N PRO A 115 -0.69 11.95 6.98
CA PRO A 115 -1.38 10.70 7.35
C PRO A 115 -1.84 9.85 6.14
N MET A 116 -2.55 8.75 6.37
CA MET A 116 -3.05 7.71 5.43
C MET A 116 -4.00 8.16 4.29
N GLU A 117 -4.01 9.43 3.93
CA GLU A 117 -4.85 9.92 2.83
C GLU A 117 -3.98 10.14 1.60
N ILE A 118 -4.39 9.67 0.42
CA ILE A 118 -3.61 9.93 -0.79
C ILE A 118 -4.00 11.31 -1.33
N LYS A 119 -3.02 12.21 -1.44
CA LYS A 119 -3.20 13.51 -2.10
C LYS A 119 -2.96 13.41 -3.61
N PHE A 120 -3.99 13.65 -4.41
CA PHE A 120 -3.84 13.83 -5.84
C PHE A 120 -3.19 15.19 -6.15
N LEU A 121 -2.04 15.18 -6.83
CA LEU A 121 -1.33 16.42 -7.19
C LEU A 121 -1.77 16.98 -8.55
N ASP A 122 -2.48 16.19 -9.36
CA ASP A 122 -2.93 16.57 -10.70
C ASP A 122 -4.20 15.78 -11.11
N THR A 123 -4.89 16.23 -12.16
CA THR A 123 -6.13 15.59 -12.64
C THR A 123 -5.86 14.22 -13.29
N ASP A 124 -4.69 14.01 -13.88
CA ASP A 124 -4.36 12.74 -14.53
C ASP A 124 -4.10 11.65 -13.48
N SER A 125 -3.46 11.95 -12.35
CA SER A 125 -3.30 11.04 -11.22
C SER A 125 -4.64 10.68 -10.55
N GLN A 126 -5.57 11.64 -10.45
CA GLN A 126 -6.95 11.35 -10.02
C GLN A 126 -7.63 10.35 -10.96
N ARG A 127 -7.56 10.58 -12.28
CA ARG A 127 -8.12 9.67 -13.30
C ARG A 127 -7.52 8.27 -13.22
N VAL A 128 -6.22 8.15 -13.03
CA VAL A 128 -5.57 6.83 -12.90
C VAL A 128 -6.18 6.05 -11.75
N PHE A 129 -6.45 6.72 -10.63
CA PHE A 129 -7.06 6.10 -9.45
C PHE A 129 -8.53 5.73 -9.63
N GLU A 130 -9.29 6.38 -10.51
CA GLU A 130 -10.65 5.94 -10.86
C GLU A 130 -10.66 4.52 -11.48
N TYR A 131 -9.54 4.09 -12.07
CA TYR A 131 -9.38 2.74 -12.62
C TYR A 131 -8.71 1.74 -11.66
N ILE A 132 -8.39 2.17 -10.44
CA ILE A 132 -7.85 1.30 -9.39
C ILE A 132 -8.97 1.08 -8.37
N SER A 133 -9.24 -0.17 -8.03
CA SER A 133 -10.28 -0.45 -7.04
C SER A 133 -9.88 0.15 -5.68
N ASN A 134 -10.85 0.66 -4.93
CA ASN A 134 -10.60 1.14 -3.56
C ASN A 134 -9.92 0.06 -2.71
N VAL A 135 -10.29 -1.19 -2.94
CA VAL A 135 -9.68 -2.36 -2.31
C VAL A 135 -8.17 -2.43 -2.57
N GLU A 136 -7.71 -2.28 -3.82
CA GLU A 136 -6.29 -2.26 -4.17
C GLU A 136 -5.54 -1.13 -3.45
N VAL A 137 -6.15 0.06 -3.39
CA VAL A 137 -5.58 1.21 -2.67
C VAL A 137 -5.46 0.90 -1.18
N ASP A 138 -6.49 0.32 -0.58
CA ASP A 138 -6.50 -0.06 0.82
C ASP A 138 -5.41 -1.09 1.12
N PHE A 139 -5.29 -2.14 0.31
CA PHE A 139 -4.23 -3.14 0.46
C PHE A 139 -2.84 -2.51 0.40
N PHE A 140 -2.62 -1.63 -0.56
CA PHE A 140 -1.36 -0.92 -0.71
C PHE A 140 -1.04 -0.09 0.54
N LEU A 141 -1.97 0.77 0.96
CA LEU A 141 -1.77 1.64 2.13
C LEU A 141 -1.53 0.80 3.40
N LEU A 142 -2.37 -0.20 3.67
CA LEU A 142 -2.21 -1.06 4.85
C LEU A 142 -0.85 -1.77 4.86
N SER A 143 -0.39 -2.25 3.70
CA SER A 143 0.91 -2.94 3.59
C SER A 143 2.12 -2.03 3.81
N LEU A 144 1.98 -0.74 3.49
CA LEU A 144 3.00 0.28 3.66
C LEU A 144 3.17 0.63 5.14
N TYR A 145 2.06 0.89 5.81
CA TYR A 145 2.06 1.43 7.17
C TYR A 145 2.21 0.37 8.25
N GLN A 146 1.68 -0.83 8.01
CA GLN A 146 1.77 -1.92 8.97
C GLN A 146 2.35 -3.15 8.29
N PRO A 147 3.70 -3.23 8.17
CA PRO A 147 4.37 -4.39 7.59
C PRO A 147 3.99 -5.72 8.26
N LEU A 148 3.59 -5.68 9.53
CA LEU A 148 3.10 -6.83 10.29
C LEU A 148 1.79 -7.41 9.72
N LEU A 149 0.99 -6.62 9.02
CA LEU A 149 -0.24 -7.08 8.36
C LEU A 149 0.02 -7.74 7.01
N ARG A 150 1.26 -7.75 6.50
CA ARG A 150 1.57 -8.20 5.13
C ARG A 150 1.06 -9.62 4.83
N ASP A 151 1.23 -10.56 5.76
CA ASP A 151 0.79 -11.94 5.56
C ASP A 151 -0.74 -12.03 5.49
N VAL A 152 -1.43 -11.32 6.39
CA VAL A 152 -2.90 -11.25 6.41
C VAL A 152 -3.41 -10.61 5.11
N LEU A 153 -2.82 -9.50 4.70
CA LEU A 153 -3.16 -8.77 3.48
C LEU A 153 -2.91 -9.62 2.23
N SER A 154 -1.82 -10.38 2.17
CA SER A 154 -1.51 -11.27 1.05
C SER A 154 -2.60 -12.34 0.86
N VAL A 155 -3.01 -12.99 1.94
CA VAL A 155 -4.07 -14.00 1.89
C VAL A 155 -5.44 -13.37 1.60
N LEU A 156 -5.72 -12.20 2.16
CA LEU A 156 -6.95 -11.46 1.90
C LEU A 156 -7.00 -10.95 0.45
N TRP A 157 -5.86 -10.58 -0.14
CA TRP A 157 -5.75 -10.23 -1.56
C TRP A 157 -6.08 -11.41 -2.47
N ASP A 158 -5.55 -12.60 -2.15
CA ASP A 158 -5.90 -13.83 -2.87
C ASP A 158 -7.41 -14.13 -2.78
N ALA A 159 -8.05 -13.87 -1.63
CA ALA A 159 -9.50 -13.96 -1.53
C ALA A 159 -10.24 -12.98 -2.45
N ASN A 160 -9.76 -11.73 -2.57
CA ASN A 160 -10.31 -10.73 -3.48
C ASN A 160 -10.21 -11.15 -4.95
N VAL A 161 -9.04 -11.66 -5.36
CA VAL A 161 -8.81 -12.14 -6.73
C VAL A 161 -9.77 -13.28 -7.06
N ARG A 162 -9.90 -14.27 -6.16
CA ARG A 162 -10.83 -15.39 -6.36
C ARG A 162 -12.29 -14.96 -6.42
N LEU A 163 -12.71 -14.00 -5.58
CA LEU A 163 -14.06 -13.41 -5.68
C LEU A 163 -14.29 -12.73 -7.03
N PHE A 164 -13.29 -12.01 -7.53
CA PHE A 164 -13.36 -11.36 -8.84
C PHE A 164 -13.48 -12.40 -9.97
N GLU A 165 -12.76 -13.51 -9.88
CA GLU A 165 -12.79 -14.63 -10.83
C GLU A 165 -14.03 -15.52 -10.70
N GLY A 166 -14.82 -15.35 -9.64
CA GLY A 166 -16.01 -16.15 -9.36
C GLY A 166 -15.75 -17.46 -8.61
N ASP A 167 -14.51 -17.72 -8.17
CA ASP A 167 -14.16 -18.83 -7.28
C ASP A 167 -14.52 -18.48 -5.82
N VAL A 168 -15.81 -18.60 -5.51
CA VAL A 168 -16.34 -18.27 -4.18
C VAL A 168 -15.79 -19.21 -3.10
N GLU A 169 -15.64 -20.50 -3.38
CA GLU A 169 -15.16 -21.48 -2.39
C GLU A 169 -13.67 -21.32 -2.07
N GLY A 170 -12.85 -21.05 -3.10
CA GLY A 170 -11.45 -20.70 -2.90
C GLY A 170 -11.29 -19.38 -2.16
N ALA A 171 -12.12 -18.37 -2.46
CA ALA A 171 -12.12 -17.11 -1.73
C ALA A 171 -12.48 -17.28 -0.24
N ARG A 172 -13.50 -18.09 0.06
CA ARG A 172 -13.89 -18.44 1.44
C ARG A 172 -12.76 -19.11 2.20
N THR A 173 -12.03 -20.01 1.55
CA THR A 173 -10.88 -20.68 2.15
C THR A 173 -9.78 -19.67 2.48
N SER A 174 -9.47 -18.75 1.57
CA SER A 174 -8.51 -17.69 1.85
C SER A 174 -8.98 -16.73 2.93
N LEU A 175 -10.26 -16.35 2.98
CA LEU A 175 -10.78 -15.54 4.06
C LEU A 175 -10.63 -16.20 5.43
N ARG A 176 -10.90 -17.50 5.54
CA ARG A 176 -10.66 -18.26 6.78
C ARG A 176 -9.20 -18.18 7.20
N ASN A 177 -8.29 -18.43 6.26
CA ASN A 177 -6.86 -18.35 6.51
C ASN A 177 -6.41 -16.94 6.92
N ALA A 178 -6.94 -15.88 6.29
CA ALA A 178 -6.65 -14.50 6.64
C ALA A 178 -7.13 -14.16 8.07
N LEU A 179 -8.33 -14.60 8.45
CA LEU A 179 -8.87 -14.43 9.80
C LEU A 179 -8.07 -15.20 10.85
N ASP A 180 -7.63 -16.42 10.53
CA ASP A 180 -6.78 -17.24 11.40
C ASP A 180 -5.40 -16.60 11.60
N LEU A 181 -4.79 -16.08 10.52
CA LEU A 181 -3.55 -15.30 10.60
C LEU A 181 -3.72 -14.03 11.41
N LEU A 182 -4.84 -13.32 11.26
CA LEU A 182 -5.12 -12.11 12.02
C LEU A 182 -5.20 -12.40 13.52
N LEU A 183 -5.90 -13.48 13.91
CA LEU A 183 -5.95 -13.94 15.30
C LEU A 183 -4.56 -14.28 15.83
N LYS A 184 -3.81 -15.08 15.07
CA LYS A 184 -2.53 -15.64 15.50
C LYS A 184 -1.44 -14.59 15.58
N ASN A 185 -1.30 -13.74 14.56
CA ASN A 185 -0.13 -12.88 14.38
C ASN A 185 -0.32 -11.46 14.90
N ILE A 186 -1.57 -11.01 15.05
CA ILE A 186 -1.90 -9.63 15.43
C ILE A 186 -2.69 -9.62 16.74
N VAL A 187 -3.91 -10.19 16.75
CA VAL A 187 -4.82 -10.04 17.90
C VAL A 187 -4.27 -10.67 19.17
N SER A 188 -3.60 -11.82 19.06
CA SER A 188 -2.95 -12.49 20.19
C SER A 188 -1.88 -11.64 20.89
N ARG A 189 -1.35 -10.63 20.21
CA ARG A 189 -0.26 -9.77 20.66
C ARG A 189 -0.73 -8.38 21.08
N ILE A 190 -2.01 -8.05 20.88
CA ILE A 190 -2.56 -6.75 21.26
C ILE A 190 -2.47 -6.58 22.77
N GLU A 191 -1.79 -5.51 23.16
CA GLU A 191 -1.89 -4.87 24.46
C GLU A 191 -2.69 -3.58 24.32
N SER A 192 -3.59 -3.37 25.26
CA SER A 192 -4.48 -2.22 25.26
C SER A 192 -4.29 -1.43 26.55
N LYS A 193 -4.46 -0.11 26.47
CA LYS A 193 -4.51 0.76 27.66
C LYS A 193 -5.66 0.34 28.58
N GLU A 194 -5.66 0.80 29.83
CA GLU A 194 -6.61 0.29 30.84
C GLU A 194 -8.08 0.42 30.44
N GLU A 195 -8.44 1.45 29.69
CA GLU A 195 -9.79 1.70 29.18
C GLU A 195 -10.23 0.75 28.06
N SER A 196 -9.34 -0.11 27.57
CA SER A 196 -9.57 -1.04 26.46
C SER A 196 -9.12 -2.46 26.78
N LYS A 197 -9.02 -2.85 28.06
CA LYS A 197 -8.57 -4.20 28.49
C LYS A 197 -9.33 -5.33 27.80
N GLU A 198 -10.62 -5.14 27.54
CA GLU A 198 -11.50 -6.13 26.90
C GLU A 198 -11.46 -6.09 25.36
N PHE A 199 -10.79 -5.10 24.76
CA PHE A 199 -10.79 -4.90 23.30
C PHE A 199 -10.29 -6.13 22.55
N ARG A 200 -9.22 -6.76 23.04
CA ARG A 200 -8.68 -8.00 22.47
C ARG A 200 -9.70 -9.13 22.48
N GLU A 201 -10.49 -9.28 23.54
CA GLU A 201 -11.50 -10.33 23.66
C GLU A 201 -12.66 -10.08 22.69
N TYR A 202 -13.16 -8.85 22.62
CA TYR A 202 -14.20 -8.47 21.66
C TYR A 202 -13.77 -8.69 20.22
N LEU A 203 -12.54 -8.31 19.88
CA LEU A 203 -11.98 -8.52 18.55
C LEU A 203 -11.81 -10.01 18.23
N THR A 204 -11.32 -10.79 19.20
CA THR A 204 -11.20 -12.24 19.07
C THR A 204 -12.55 -12.89 18.78
N ASP A 205 -13.59 -12.49 19.51
CA ASP A 205 -14.93 -13.03 19.33
C ASP A 205 -15.57 -12.59 18.02
N LEU A 206 -15.35 -11.34 17.59
CA LEU A 206 -15.78 -10.87 16.27
C LEU A 206 -15.15 -11.71 15.16
N ILE A 207 -13.83 -11.93 15.19
CA ILE A 207 -13.13 -12.73 14.18
C ILE A 207 -13.63 -14.17 14.18
N LYS A 208 -13.81 -14.79 15.34
CA LYS A 208 -14.41 -16.14 15.44
C LYS A 208 -15.80 -16.20 14.83
N ARG A 209 -16.63 -15.16 14.99
CA ARG A 209 -17.96 -15.09 14.37
C ARG A 209 -17.86 -14.92 12.85
N LEU A 210 -17.01 -14.02 12.36
CA LEU A 210 -16.76 -13.85 10.92
C LEU A 210 -16.27 -15.15 10.26
N ARG A 211 -15.38 -15.88 10.95
CA ARG A 211 -14.89 -17.19 10.51
C ARG A 211 -16.05 -18.19 10.35
N LYS A 212 -16.99 -18.23 11.30
CA LYS A 212 -18.18 -19.09 11.19
C LYS A 212 -19.06 -18.75 9.97
N PHE A 213 -19.16 -17.47 9.59
CA PHE A 213 -19.91 -17.04 8.39
C PHE A 213 -19.31 -17.56 7.08
N VAL A 214 -18.00 -17.82 7.03
CA VAL A 214 -17.34 -18.40 5.84
C VAL A 214 -17.13 -19.91 5.95
N GLU A 215 -17.51 -20.54 7.06
CA GLU A 215 -17.33 -21.97 7.36
C GLU A 215 -18.54 -22.87 7.04
N TYR A 216 -19.59 -22.40 6.36
CA TYR A 216 -20.70 -23.27 5.94
C TYR A 216 -20.19 -24.52 5.18
N GLY A 217 -20.15 -25.65 5.89
CA GLY A 217 -19.59 -26.93 5.44
C GLY A 217 -20.44 -28.12 5.89
N GLY A 218 -21.73 -27.89 6.11
CA GLY A 218 -22.73 -28.95 6.22
C GLY A 218 -23.43 -29.20 4.88
N PRO A 219 -24.13 -30.33 4.72
CA PRO A 219 -24.95 -30.62 3.54
C PRO A 219 -26.09 -29.60 3.45
N HIS A 220 -25.84 -28.47 2.80
CA HIS A 220 -26.86 -27.50 2.44
C HIS A 220 -27.18 -27.62 0.95
N PRO A 221 -28.47 -27.60 0.59
CA PRO A 221 -28.89 -27.61 -0.81
C PRO A 221 -28.59 -26.22 -1.41
N GLY A 222 -27.38 -26.02 -1.91
CA GLY A 222 -27.01 -24.83 -2.67
C GLY A 222 -25.56 -24.38 -2.48
N THR A 223 -25.05 -23.65 -3.46
CA THR A 223 -23.78 -22.91 -3.37
C THR A 223 -23.89 -21.83 -2.29
N ALA A 224 -22.87 -21.67 -1.46
CA ALA A 224 -22.86 -20.62 -0.46
C ALA A 224 -23.03 -19.24 -1.12
N PRO A 225 -23.82 -18.33 -0.52
CA PRO A 225 -24.04 -17.01 -1.13
C PRO A 225 -22.72 -16.26 -1.26
N ARG A 226 -22.39 -15.84 -2.49
CA ARG A 226 -21.25 -14.95 -2.79
C ARG A 226 -21.28 -13.71 -1.89
N THR A 227 -22.47 -13.17 -1.66
CA THR A 227 -22.71 -12.00 -0.81
C THR A 227 -22.20 -12.16 0.62
N ASN A 228 -22.26 -13.36 1.21
CA ASN A 228 -21.72 -13.61 2.55
C ASN A 228 -20.20 -13.49 2.56
N THR A 229 -19.56 -14.01 1.51
CA THR A 229 -18.09 -13.97 1.34
C THR A 229 -17.63 -12.54 1.12
N GLU A 230 -18.33 -11.77 0.29
CA GLU A 230 -18.08 -10.34 0.06
C GLU A 230 -18.27 -9.51 1.34
N MET A 231 -19.34 -9.77 2.11
CA MET A 231 -19.57 -9.10 3.40
C MET A 231 -18.42 -9.36 4.38
N VAL A 232 -18.02 -10.62 4.56
CA VAL A 232 -16.92 -10.97 5.49
C VAL A 232 -15.60 -10.38 5.00
N PHE A 233 -15.36 -10.37 3.69
CA PHE A 233 -14.21 -9.69 3.09
C PHE A 233 -14.17 -8.20 3.46
N SER A 234 -15.26 -7.46 3.20
CA SER A 234 -15.34 -6.03 3.49
C SER A 234 -15.19 -5.72 4.98
N MET A 235 -15.84 -6.50 5.85
CA MET A 235 -15.69 -6.35 7.31
C MET A 235 -14.25 -6.61 7.77
N THR A 236 -13.58 -7.59 7.16
CA THR A 236 -12.17 -7.89 7.47
C THR A 236 -11.27 -6.74 7.04
N LEU A 237 -11.47 -6.19 5.86
CA LEU A 237 -10.69 -5.06 5.36
C LEU A 237 -10.87 -3.81 6.25
N GLU A 238 -12.10 -3.47 6.62
CA GLU A 238 -12.38 -2.33 7.52
C GLU A 238 -11.78 -2.54 8.92
N MET A 239 -11.82 -3.77 9.44
CA MET A 239 -11.16 -4.11 10.69
C MET A 239 -9.64 -3.92 10.61
N LEU A 240 -8.99 -4.26 9.49
CA LEU A 240 -7.56 -4.00 9.29
C LEU A 240 -7.23 -2.51 9.25
N LYS A 241 -8.08 -1.68 8.60
CA LYS A 241 -7.95 -0.22 8.62
C LYS A 241 -8.07 0.34 10.03
N HIS A 242 -9.06 -0.13 10.78
CA HIS A 242 -9.27 0.30 12.16
C HIS A 242 -8.08 -0.06 13.04
N LEU A 243 -7.61 -1.31 12.99
CA LEU A 243 -6.44 -1.78 13.75
C LEU A 243 -5.19 -0.98 13.41
N THR A 244 -4.98 -0.73 12.13
CA THR A 244 -3.86 0.06 11.64
C THR A 244 -3.86 1.46 12.23
N LYS A 245 -5.00 2.15 12.22
CA LYS A 245 -5.14 3.47 12.84
C LYS A 245 -4.91 3.43 14.36
N MET A 246 -5.43 2.41 15.06
CA MET A 246 -5.23 2.27 16.50
C MET A 246 -3.76 2.03 16.87
N LEU A 247 -2.99 1.35 16.01
CA LEU A 247 -1.54 1.16 16.17
C LEU A 247 -0.79 2.47 15.93
N GLU A 248 -1.14 3.22 14.88
CA GLU A 248 -0.52 4.53 14.58
C GLU A 248 -0.72 5.54 15.70
N ASP A 249 -1.94 5.61 16.25
CA ASP A 249 -2.28 6.54 17.33
C ASP A 249 -1.80 6.04 18.72
N GLY A 250 -1.16 4.87 18.79
CA GLY A 250 -0.69 4.27 20.04
C GLY A 250 -1.81 3.94 21.04
N THR A 251 -3.02 3.68 20.53
CA THR A 251 -4.18 3.23 21.32
C THR A 251 -3.99 1.76 21.74
N ILE A 252 -3.47 0.96 20.83
CA ILE A 252 -3.01 -0.41 21.08
C ILE A 252 -1.54 -0.53 20.71
N MET A 253 -0.85 -1.46 21.35
CA MET A 253 0.51 -1.86 21.00
C MET A 253 0.56 -3.37 20.77
N LEU A 254 1.56 -3.85 20.06
CA LEU A 254 1.80 -5.28 19.87
C LEU A 254 3.02 -5.69 20.68
N ARG A 255 2.92 -6.76 21.48
CA ARG A 255 4.10 -7.37 22.10
C ARG A 255 5.10 -7.79 21.03
N GLU A 256 6.38 -7.50 21.24
CA GLU A 256 7.45 -8.06 20.43
C GLU A 256 7.50 -9.58 20.59
N HIS A 257 8.04 -10.26 19.58
CA HIS A 257 8.27 -11.70 19.66
C HIS A 257 9.36 -11.93 20.71
N GLU A 258 9.02 -12.52 21.87
CA GLU A 258 10.03 -13.28 22.60
C GLU A 258 10.41 -14.43 21.66
N GLU A 259 11.67 -14.47 21.22
CA GLU A 259 12.28 -15.67 20.66
C GLU A 259 12.23 -16.75 21.74
N ILE A 260 11.13 -17.50 21.79
CA ILE A 260 11.08 -18.78 22.50
C ILE A 260 11.75 -19.80 21.58
N GLU A 261 13.08 -19.71 21.47
CA GLU A 261 13.92 -20.86 21.12
C GLU A 261 15.02 -21.02 22.18
N ALA A 262 15.18 -22.27 22.61
CA ALA A 262 16.23 -22.82 23.47
C ALA A 262 16.06 -22.70 25.00
N SER A 263 15.09 -23.45 25.55
CA SER A 263 15.30 -24.26 26.78
C SER A 263 14.19 -25.32 26.95
N ARG A 264 14.09 -26.30 26.03
CA ARG A 264 13.64 -27.68 26.30
C ARG A 264 14.24 -28.64 25.29
#